data_AF-A0A8C0GML6-F1
#
_entry.id   AF-A0A8C0GML6-F1
#
_cell.length_a   1.000
_cell.length_b   1.000
_cell.length_c   1.000
_cell.angle_alpha   90.00
_cell.angle_beta   90.00
_cell.angle_gamma   90.00
#
_symmetry.space_group_name_H-M   'P 1'
#
loop_
_entity.id
_entity.type
_entity.pdbx_description
1 polymer ?
#
loop_
_entity_poly.entity_id
_entity_poly.type
_entity_poly.pdbx_seq_one_letter_code
_entity_poly.pdbx_strand_id
1 'polypeptide(L)'
;MAATCPFPLLVEGDWGGSGLPKNLKKKLLCYFQSGKKSGGGECEIQERPGQVLVCFAQEDVRQRVLDKKTHELDLPEKGRLKLVVTWPETTGATEEAVFQEELDPEQVNKYKPNPQHPEL
;
A
#
# COMPACT_ATOMS: atom_id res chain seq x y z
N MET A 1 26.14 0.78 -8.53
CA MET A 1 25.07 1.75 -8.82
C MET A 1 24.07 1.61 -7.70
N ALA A 2 23.85 2.67 -6.90
CA ALA A 2 22.81 2.65 -5.87
C ALA A 2 21.49 2.67 -6.62
N ALA A 3 20.69 1.62 -6.47
CA ALA A 3 19.45 1.53 -7.19
C ALA A 3 18.53 2.66 -6.72
N THR A 4 18.19 3.52 -7.67
CA THR A 4 17.54 4.82 -7.45
C THR A 4 16.03 4.66 -7.47
N CYS A 5 15.49 3.65 -6.80
CA CYS A 5 14.04 3.50 -6.68
C CYS A 5 13.50 4.68 -5.87
N PRO A 6 12.83 5.68 -6.50
CA PRO A 6 12.59 6.97 -5.87
C PRO A 6 11.34 6.96 -4.98
N PHE A 7 10.61 5.86 -4.96
CA PHE A 7 9.33 5.74 -4.26
C PHE A 7 9.43 4.72 -3.11
N PRO A 8 9.95 5.13 -1.93
CA PRO A 8 10.01 4.26 -0.76
C PRO A 8 8.63 4.07 -0.10
N LEU A 9 8.48 2.92 0.57
CA LEU A 9 7.40 2.56 1.47
C LEU A 9 7.97 1.99 2.77
N LEU A 10 7.48 2.46 3.92
CA LEU A 10 7.82 1.85 5.19
C LEU A 10 7.00 0.56 5.36
N VAL A 11 7.68 -0.51 5.76
CA VAL A 11 7.04 -1.80 6.04
C VAL A 11 7.33 -2.19 7.47
N GLU A 12 6.26 -2.51 8.19
CA GLU A 12 6.27 -2.94 9.59
C GLU A 12 5.66 -4.33 9.70
N GLY A 13 6.13 -5.12 10.66
CA GLY A 13 5.61 -6.46 10.89
C GLY A 13 6.29 -7.17 12.05
N ASP A 14 5.65 -8.25 12.50
CA ASP A 14 6.02 -9.00 13.70
C ASP A 14 7.16 -10.02 13.44
N TRP A 15 8.31 -9.54 12.98
CA TRP A 15 9.51 -10.37 12.79
C TRP A 15 10.45 -10.40 14.01
N GLY A 16 10.08 -9.74 15.11
CA GLY A 16 10.61 -10.04 16.45
C GLY A 16 12.09 -9.68 16.68
N GLY A 17 12.58 -8.59 16.10
CA GLY A 17 13.96 -8.15 16.33
C GLY A 17 14.28 -6.78 15.73
N SER A 18 15.46 -6.26 16.05
CA SER A 18 15.98 -4.96 15.57
C SER A 18 16.43 -4.96 14.10
N GLY A 19 16.36 -6.11 13.42
CA GLY A 19 16.80 -6.28 12.03
C GLY A 19 15.96 -7.30 11.26
N LEU A 20 15.94 -7.13 9.94
CA LEU A 20 15.17 -7.98 9.04
C LEU A 20 15.98 -9.26 8.71
N PRO A 21 15.47 -10.48 9.00
CA PRO A 21 16.16 -11.71 8.66
C PRO A 21 16.37 -11.83 7.14
N LYS A 22 17.53 -12.34 6.70
CA LYS A 22 17.84 -12.50 5.26
C LYS A 22 16.79 -13.32 4.50
N ASN A 23 16.25 -14.36 5.13
CA ASN A 23 15.18 -15.19 4.55
C ASN A 23 13.88 -14.39 4.39
N LEU A 24 13.53 -13.58 5.40
CA LEU A 24 12.36 -12.72 5.37
C LEU A 24 12.50 -11.61 4.31
N LYS A 25 13.68 -11.01 4.19
CA LYS A 25 13.99 -10.02 3.14
C LYS A 25 13.69 -10.56 1.75
N LYS A 26 14.15 -11.77 1.43
CA LYS A 26 13.84 -12.42 0.13
C LYS A 26 12.34 -12.67 -0.05
N LYS A 27 11.63 -13.07 1.00
CA LYS A 27 10.18 -13.32 0.95
C LYS A 27 9.40 -12.03 0.72
N LEU A 28 9.72 -10.97 1.44
CA LEU A 28 9.15 -9.64 1.25
C LEU A 28 9.39 -9.15 -0.17
N LEU A 29 10.63 -9.24 -0.66
CA LEU A 29 10.98 -8.83 -2.01
C LEU A 29 10.13 -9.57 -3.06
N CYS A 30 10.04 -10.90 -2.97
CA CYS A 30 9.22 -11.70 -3.88
C CYS A 30 7.72 -11.38 -3.77
N TYR A 31 7.23 -11.07 -2.58
CA TYR A 31 5.84 -10.71 -2.34
C TYR A 31 5.49 -9.35 -2.95
N PHE A 32 6.31 -8.32 -2.68
CA PHE A 32 6.13 -6.98 -3.23
C PHE A 32 6.42 -6.90 -4.74
N GLN A 33 7.21 -7.83 -5.30
CA GLN A 33 7.35 -7.99 -6.75
C GLN A 33 6.15 -8.68 -7.41
N SER A 34 5.29 -9.34 -6.63
CA SER A 34 4.14 -10.06 -7.16
C SER A 34 2.91 -9.15 -7.23
N GLY A 35 2.66 -8.58 -8.42
CA GLY A 35 1.48 -7.74 -8.66
C GLY A 35 0.13 -8.42 -8.33
N LYS A 36 0.02 -9.74 -8.48
CA LYS A 36 -1.19 -10.49 -8.10
C LYS A 36 -1.40 -10.60 -6.58
N LYS A 37 -0.32 -10.54 -5.79
CA LYS A 37 -0.39 -10.70 -4.33
C LYS A 37 -0.44 -9.35 -3.65
N SER A 38 0.57 -8.52 -3.85
CA SER A 38 0.73 -7.24 -3.17
C SER A 38 0.18 -6.05 -3.97
N GLY A 39 -0.12 -6.23 -5.26
CA GLY A 39 -0.35 -5.10 -6.18
C GLY A 39 0.95 -4.43 -6.64
N GLY A 40 2.09 -4.97 -6.22
CA GLY A 40 3.41 -4.40 -6.46
C GLY A 40 4.04 -4.81 -7.81
N GLY A 41 5.35 -4.61 -7.91
CA GLY A 41 6.12 -4.69 -9.14
C GLY A 41 7.61 -4.57 -8.85
N GLU A 42 8.41 -4.05 -9.78
CA GLU A 42 9.85 -3.98 -9.59
C GLU A 42 10.21 -3.08 -8.37
N CYS A 43 10.83 -3.70 -7.36
CA CYS A 43 11.10 -3.08 -6.07
C CYS A 43 12.32 -3.69 -5.40
N GLU A 44 12.85 -2.99 -4.40
CA GLU A 44 14.03 -3.36 -3.61
C GLU A 44 13.83 -3.10 -2.12
N ILE A 45 14.59 -3.80 -1.27
CA ILE A 45 14.48 -3.66 0.18
C ILE A 45 15.73 -3.00 0.77
N GLN A 46 15.50 -1.91 1.48
CA GLN A 46 16.49 -1.14 2.19
C GLN A 46 16.25 -1.23 3.70
N GLU A 47 17.25 -1.72 4.43
CA GLU A 47 17.20 -1.86 5.89
C GLU A 47 17.74 -0.58 6.53
N ARG A 48 16.96 0.01 7.44
CA ARG A 48 17.34 1.15 8.29
C ARG A 48 17.39 0.69 9.75
N PRO A 49 18.09 1.41 10.64
CA PRO A 49 18.11 1.08 12.06
C PRO A 49 16.67 1.09 12.62
N GLY A 50 16.14 -0.10 12.90
CA GLY A 50 14.78 -0.31 13.42
C GLY A 50 13.65 -0.25 12.40
N GLN A 51 13.91 -0.05 11.11
CA GLN A 51 12.88 0.10 10.08
C GLN A 51 13.24 -0.58 8.77
N VAL A 52 12.23 -1.04 8.03
CA VAL A 52 12.40 -1.70 6.72
C VAL A 52 11.69 -0.87 5.67
N LEU A 53 12.41 -0.45 4.65
CA LEU A 53 11.86 0.30 3.52
C LEU A 53 11.85 -0.56 2.27
N VAL A 54 10.75 -0.51 1.53
CA VAL A 54 10.62 -1.10 0.20
C VAL A 54 10.55 0.03 -0.81
N CYS A 55 11.56 0.15 -1.66
CA CYS A 55 11.62 1.17 -2.69
C CYS A 55 11.11 0.59 -4.00
N PHE A 56 10.11 1.24 -4.60
CA PHE A 56 9.55 0.84 -5.88
C PHE A 56 10.11 1.70 -7.01
N ALA A 57 10.24 1.11 -8.20
CA ALA A 57 10.65 1.83 -9.40
C ALA A 57 9.56 2.80 -9.91
N GLN A 58 8.29 2.47 -9.67
CA GLN A 58 7.13 3.23 -10.17
C GLN A 58 6.22 3.72 -9.03
N GLU A 59 5.69 4.93 -9.18
CA GLU A 59 4.76 5.53 -8.22
C GLU A 59 3.42 4.79 -8.19
N ASP A 60 2.86 4.42 -9.35
CA ASP A 60 1.59 3.69 -9.44
C ASP A 60 1.63 2.38 -8.66
N VAL A 61 2.75 1.67 -8.79
CA VAL A 61 3.00 0.40 -8.09
C VAL A 61 3.02 0.63 -6.59
N ARG A 62 3.76 1.65 -6.15
CA ARG A 62 3.85 2.06 -4.75
C ARG A 62 2.48 2.45 -4.19
N GLN A 63 1.67 3.17 -4.96
CA GLN A 63 0.34 3.62 -4.55
C GLN A 63 -0.65 2.45 -4.41
N ARG A 64 -0.61 1.45 -5.31
CA ARG A 64 -1.42 0.23 -5.20
C ARG A 64 -1.07 -0.60 -3.96
N VAL A 65 0.21 -0.73 -3.66
CA VAL A 65 0.66 -1.44 -2.45
C VAL A 65 0.22 -0.70 -1.20
N LEU A 66 0.28 0.64 -1.19
CA LEU A 66 -0.18 1.46 -0.07
C LEU A 66 -1.70 1.42 0.11
N ASP A 67 -2.48 1.49 -0.98
CA ASP A 67 -3.95 1.42 -0.96
C ASP A 67 -4.45 0.10 -0.35
N LYS A 68 -3.67 -0.97 -0.54
CA LYS A 68 -3.94 -2.26 0.06
C LYS A 68 -3.69 -2.24 1.57
N LYS A 69 -4.78 -2.10 2.34
CA LYS A 69 -4.80 -2.02 3.80
C LYS A 69 -4.23 -3.23 4.55
N THR A 70 -4.16 -4.41 3.93
CA THR A 70 -3.69 -5.63 4.62
C THR A 70 -2.84 -6.47 3.68
N HIS A 71 -1.58 -6.65 4.08
CA HIS A 71 -0.61 -7.51 3.41
C HIS A 71 -0.34 -8.70 4.31
N GLU A 72 -0.57 -9.90 3.79
CA GLU A 72 -0.28 -11.15 4.49
C GLU A 72 0.82 -11.89 3.74
N LEU A 73 1.90 -12.20 4.46
CA LEU A 73 3.06 -12.90 3.94
C LEU A 73 3.14 -14.29 4.56
N ASP A 74 2.97 -15.32 3.74
CA ASP A 74 3.17 -16.70 4.18
C ASP A 74 4.66 -17.02 4.37
N LEU A 75 5.04 -17.24 5.63
CA LEU A 75 6.36 -17.72 6.02
C LEU A 75 6.29 -19.22 6.30
N PRO A 76 7.16 -20.03 5.66
CA PRO A 76 7.16 -21.47 5.89
C PRO A 76 7.56 -21.83 7.34
N GLU A 77 8.33 -20.98 8.02
CA GLU A 77 8.83 -21.24 9.38
C GLU A 77 7.93 -20.67 10.49
N LYS A 78 7.14 -19.62 10.20
CA LYS A 78 6.38 -18.86 11.22
C LYS A 78 4.87 -18.78 10.94
N GLY A 79 4.40 -19.23 9.78
CA GLY A 79 3.01 -19.06 9.34
C GLY A 79 2.76 -17.72 8.66
N ARG A 80 1.52 -17.21 8.76
CA ARG A 80 1.13 -15.92 8.13
C ARG A 80 1.59 -14.75 8.96
N LEU A 81 2.46 -13.93 8.37
CA LEU A 81 2.92 -12.67 8.93
C LEU A 81 2.10 -11.52 8.35
N LYS A 82 1.50 -10.71 9.22
CA LYS A 82 0.84 -9.47 8.81
C LYS A 82 1.89 -8.38 8.63
N LEU A 83 1.81 -7.71 7.48
CA LEU A 83 2.64 -6.58 7.13
C LEU A 83 1.76 -5.34 7.04
N VAL A 84 2.22 -4.27 7.66
CA VAL A 84 1.62 -2.95 7.56
C VAL A 84 2.53 -2.12 6.68
N VAL A 85 1.95 -1.45 5.68
CA VAL A 85 2.70 -0.60 4.76
C VAL A 85 2.22 0.83 4.97
N THR A 86 3.15 1.73 5.24
CA THR A 86 2.90 3.15 5.51
C THR A 86 3.76 4.03 4.60
N TRP A 87 3.33 5.27 4.42
CA TRP A 87 4.22 6.27 3.83
C TRP A 87 5.45 6.40 4.74
N PRO A 88 6.68 6.36 4.19
CA PRO A 88 7.85 6.74 4.94
C PRO A 88 7.80 8.26 5.03
N GLU A 89 7.13 8.77 6.05
CA GLU A 89 7.03 10.20 6.29
C GLU A 89 8.46 10.74 6.42
N THR A 90 8.86 11.57 5.45
CA THR A 90 10.08 12.37 5.52
C THR A 90 10.01 13.11 6.84
N THR A 91 10.85 12.70 7.79
CA THR A 91 10.86 13.28 9.13
C THR A 91 11.20 14.76 9.02
N GLY A 92 10.19 15.63 9.16
CA GLY A 92 10.34 17.08 9.23
C GLY A 92 9.11 17.88 8.79
N ALA A 93 8.14 18.03 9.71
CA ALA A 93 6.93 18.87 9.63
C ALA A 93 5.96 18.49 8.49
N THR A 94 4.72 18.11 8.73
CA THR A 94 3.71 18.75 9.58
C THR A 94 2.62 17.71 9.78
N GLU A 95 2.20 17.48 11.02
CA GLU A 95 0.87 16.95 11.26
C GLU A 95 -0.16 17.82 10.52
N GLU A 96 -1.26 17.19 10.08
CA GLU A 96 -2.49 17.81 9.56
C GLU A 96 -2.54 18.13 8.05
N ALA A 97 -2.89 17.12 7.25
CA ALA A 97 -3.96 17.23 6.24
C ALA A 97 -4.25 15.83 5.65
N VAL A 98 -5.19 15.09 6.24
CA VAL A 98 -6.59 15.05 5.78
C VAL A 98 -6.82 13.88 4.82
N PHE A 99 -7.39 12.81 5.39
CA PHE A 99 -8.42 12.04 4.71
C PHE A 99 -9.47 13.02 4.19
N GLN A 100 -9.43 13.32 2.90
CA GLN A 100 -10.60 13.77 2.18
C GLN A 100 -10.90 12.68 1.16
N GLU A 101 -11.90 11.87 1.48
CA GLU A 101 -12.83 11.40 0.47
C GLU A 101 -13.25 12.61 -0.37
N GLU A 102 -12.58 12.83 -1.49
CA GLU A 102 -13.14 13.56 -2.63
C GLU A 102 -13.86 12.51 -3.48
N LEU A 103 -15.05 12.11 -3.04
CA LEU A 103 -16.05 11.58 -3.96
C LEU A 103 -17.03 12.72 -4.23
N ASP A 104 -16.76 13.41 -5.34
CA ASP A 104 -17.61 14.34 -6.08
C ASP A 104 -19.11 14.27 -5.71
N PRO A 105 -19.72 15.39 -5.28
CA PRO A 105 -21.14 15.59 -5.50
C PRO A 105 -21.35 15.98 -6.97
N GLU A 106 -22.43 15.46 -7.57
CA GLU A 106 -22.92 15.76 -8.93
C GLU A 106 -22.23 14.91 -10.03
N GLN A 107 -22.87 14.01 -10.78
CA GLN A 107 -24.10 14.17 -11.57
C GLN A 107 -24.56 12.80 -12.09
N VAL A 108 -25.87 12.50 -12.07
CA VAL A 108 -26.67 11.71 -13.06
C VAL A 108 -27.94 11.20 -12.33
N ASN A 109 -29.20 11.39 -12.74
CA ASN A 109 -29.80 12.05 -13.88
C ASN A 109 -31.19 12.58 -13.45
N LYS A 110 -31.72 13.48 -14.28
CA LYS A 110 -33.15 13.76 -14.34
C LYS A 110 -33.83 12.61 -15.08
N TYR A 111 -34.71 11.87 -14.41
CA TYR A 111 -35.84 11.23 -15.09
C TYR A 111 -37.14 11.66 -14.43
N LYS A 112 -37.77 12.66 -15.05
CA LYS A 112 -39.24 12.72 -15.07
C LYS A 112 -39.71 11.62 -16.01
N PRO A 113 -40.67 10.80 -15.58
CA PRO A 113 -41.77 10.46 -16.47
C PRO A 113 -43.09 10.85 -15.80
N ASN A 114 -43.72 11.90 -16.34
CA ASN A 114 -45.17 11.99 -16.34
C ASN A 114 -45.65 11.13 -17.52
N PRO A 115 -46.63 10.23 -17.36
CA PRO A 115 -47.98 10.61 -17.79
C PRO A 115 -49.15 9.99 -16.98
N GLN A 116 -50.13 10.84 -16.66
CA GLN A 116 -51.60 10.70 -16.82
C GLN A 116 -52.37 9.46 -16.23
N HIS A 117 -53.21 9.73 -15.20
CA HIS A 117 -54.67 9.40 -15.01
C HIS A 117 -55.15 7.90 -15.13
N PRO A 118 -56.03 7.33 -14.25
CA PRO A 118 -57.40 7.81 -13.98
C PRO A 118 -57.92 7.99 -12.55
N GLU A 119 -58.93 8.87 -12.48
CA GLU A 119 -59.94 9.09 -11.43
C GLU A 119 -60.61 7.79 -10.92
N LEU A 120 -60.94 7.77 -9.63
CA LEU A 120 -62.17 7.21 -9.04
C LEU A 120 -62.42 7.81 -7.66
#